data_AF-A0A964N0P2-F1
#
_entry.id   AF-A0A964N0P2-F1
#
_cell.length_a   1.000
_cell.length_b   1.000
_cell.length_c   1.000
_cell.angle_alpha   90.00
_cell.angle_beta   90.00
_cell.angle_gamma   90.00
#
_symmetry.space_group_name_H-M   'P 1'
#
loop_
_entity.id
_entity.type
_entity.pdbx_description
1 polymer ?
#
loop_
_entity_poly.entity_id
_entity_poly.type
_entity_poly.pdbx_seq_one_letter_code
_entity_poly.pdbx_strand_id
1 'polypeptide(L)' 'MKAIQITMDDDLLARLDRDVEVQRDGRSAVLRRAADLYLRQRQAGSISAAYRNAYADKPAPGDEFAGWEKEGVWPAE' A
#
# COMPACT_ATOMS: atom_id res chain seq x y z
N MET A 1 -10.60 -1.17 22.21
CA MET A 1 -11.19 -1.20 20.85
C MET A 1 -12.62 -0.70 20.92
N LYS A 2 -13.11 0.02 19.91
CA LYS A 2 -14.51 0.45 19.80
C LYS A 2 -15.25 -0.48 18.84
N ALA A 3 -16.39 -1.03 19.28
CA ALA A 3 -17.26 -1.81 18.39
C ALA A 3 -17.99 -0.87 17.43
N ILE A 4 -18.08 -1.27 16.17
CA ILE A 4 -18.81 -0.56 15.12
C ILE A 4 -19.68 -1.55 14.37
N GLN A 5 -20.77 -1.06 13.79
CA GLN A 5 -21.57 -1.83 12.84
C GLN A 5 -21.11 -1.49 11.43
N ILE A 6 -20.95 -2.51 10.60
CA ILE A 6 -20.64 -2.39 9.18
C ILE A 6 -21.65 -3.23 8.40
N THR A 7 -22.05 -2.73 7.23
CA THR A 7 -22.88 -3.49 6.30
C THR A 7 -21.98 -4.10 5.24
N MET A 8 -22.22 -5.34 4.89
CA MET A 8 -21.44 -6.07 3.90
C MET A 8 -22.39 -6.96 3.09
N ASP A 9 -22.00 -7.24 1.85
CA ASP A 9 -22.71 -8.18 1.01
C ASP A 9 -22.70 -9.60 1.63
N ASP A 10 -23.84 -10.29 1.53
CA ASP A 10 -24.05 -11.59 2.18
C ASP A 10 -23.09 -12.66 1.62
N ASP A 11 -22.83 -12.66 0.30
CA ASP A 11 -21.92 -13.61 -0.31
C ASP A 11 -20.48 -13.36 0.12
N LEU A 12 -20.10 -12.09 0.25
CA LEU A 12 -18.78 -11.72 0.78
C LEU A 12 -18.63 -12.16 2.23
N LEU A 13 -19.66 -12.00 3.06
CA LEU A 13 -19.63 -12.44 4.46
C LEU A 13 -19.50 -13.95 4.56
N ALA A 14 -20.30 -14.69 3.78
CA ALA A 14 -20.25 -16.15 3.75
C ALA A 14 -18.89 -16.67 3.27
N ARG A 15 -18.24 -15.98 2.33
CA ARG A 15 -16.88 -16.32 1.88
C ARG A 15 -15.85 -16.05 2.97
N LEU A 16 -15.95 -14.91 3.64
CA LEU A 16 -15.05 -14.56 4.75
C LEU A 16 -15.15 -15.58 5.88
N ASP A 17 -16.36 -16.04 6.22
CA ASP A 17 -16.59 -17.02 7.29
C ASP A 17 -16.04 -18.42 7.01
N ARG A 18 -15.87 -18.75 5.73
CA ARG A 18 -15.25 -20.01 5.29
C ARG A 18 -13.73 -19.97 5.32
N ASP A 19 -13.14 -18.80 5.50
CA ASP A 19 -11.69 -18.64 5.56
C ASP A 19 -11.12 -19.17 6.88
N VAL A 20 -10.03 -19.94 6.78
CA VAL A 20 -9.39 -20.59 7.94
C VAL A 20 -8.87 -19.58 8.95
N GLU A 21 -8.35 -18.44 8.49
CA GLU A 21 -7.84 -17.39 9.36
C GLU A 21 -8.99 -16.70 10.11
N VAL A 22 -10.13 -16.52 9.46
CA VAL A 22 -11.34 -15.97 10.09
C VAL A 22 -11.92 -16.92 11.12
N GLN A 23 -11.95 -18.22 10.84
CA GLN A 23 -12.39 -19.23 11.80
C GLN A 23 -11.46 -19.33 13.01
N ARG A 24 -10.15 -19.15 12.81
CA ARG A 24 -9.13 -19.21 13.87
C ARG A 24 -9.07 -17.93 14.71
N ASP A 25 -9.03 -16.76 14.06
CA ASP A 25 -8.71 -15.48 14.69
C ASP A 25 -9.94 -14.56 14.87
N GLY A 26 -11.05 -14.90 14.22
CA GLY A 26 -12.28 -14.13 14.21
C GLY A 26 -12.31 -12.99 13.18
N ARG A 27 -13.52 -12.63 12.74
CA ARG A 27 -13.78 -11.59 11.73
C ARG A 27 -13.11 -10.26 12.07
N SER A 28 -13.23 -9.80 13.32
CA SER A 28 -12.69 -8.51 13.75
C SER A 28 -11.16 -8.45 13.63
N ALA A 29 -10.46 -9.57 13.78
CA ALA A 29 -9.01 -9.61 13.62
C ALA A 29 -8.62 -9.47 12.15
N VAL A 30 -9.27 -10.24 11.28
CA VAL A 30 -9.03 -10.22 9.84
C VAL A 30 -9.40 -8.87 9.23
N LEU A 31 -10.57 -8.31 9.58
CA LEU A 31 -11.00 -7.00 9.10
C LEU A 31 -10.04 -5.88 9.52
N ARG A 32 -9.45 -5.96 10.71
CA ARG A 32 -8.44 -4.99 11.15
C ARG A 32 -7.17 -5.08 10.30
N ARG A 33 -6.70 -6.30 10.01
CA ARG A 33 -5.55 -6.52 9.12
C ARG A 33 -5.84 -6.01 7.72
N ALA A 34 -7.02 -6.30 7.19
CA ALA A 34 -7.45 -5.84 5.87
C ALA A 34 -7.51 -4.30 5.78
N ALA A 35 -8.05 -3.63 6.81
CA ALA A 35 -8.09 -2.18 6.87
C ALA A 35 -6.69 -1.55 6.91
N ASP A 36 -5.76 -2.12 7.69
CA ASP A 36 -4.37 -1.65 7.73
C ASP A 36 -3.66 -1.84 6.38
N LEU A 37 -3.82 -2.99 5.74
CA LEU A 37 -3.29 -3.27 4.40
C LEU A 37 -3.82 -2.28 3.36
N TYR A 38 -5.13 -2.01 3.36
CA TYR A 38 -5.74 -1.02 2.46
C TYR A 38 -5.13 0.37 2.63
N LEU A 39 -4.99 0.84 3.88
CA LEU A 39 -4.42 2.16 4.16
C LEU A 39 -2.96 2.26 3.72
N ARG A 40 -2.15 1.23 3.97
CA ARG A 40 -0.75 1.16 3.51
C ARG A 40 -0.64 1.21 2.00
N GLN A 41 -1.45 0.42 1.29
CA GLN A 41 -1.43 0.40 -0.17
C GLN A 41 -1.85 1.75 -0.76
N ARG A 42 -2.88 2.37 -0.18
CA ARG A 42 -3.34 3.71 -0.56
C ARG A 42 -2.26 4.77 -0.33
N GLN A 43 -1.52 4.69 0.78
CA GLN A 43 -0.40 5.59 1.05
C GLN A 43 0.74 5.41 0.03
N ALA A 44 1.15 4.17 -0.24
CA ALA A 44 2.19 3.88 -1.23
C ALA A 44 1.80 4.38 -2.64
N GLY A 45 0.53 4.21 -3.03
CA GLY A 45 0.00 4.74 -4.28
C GLY A 45 0.03 6.28 -4.32
N SER A 46 -0.34 6.93 -3.22
CA SER A 46 -0.28 8.40 -3.10
C SER A 46 1.14 8.93 -3.23
N ILE A 47 2.12 8.28 -2.59
CA ILE A 47 3.53 8.65 -2.69
C ILE A 47 4.00 8.48 -4.14
N SER A 48 3.70 7.35 -4.77
CA SER A 48 4.09 7.07 -6.17
C SER A 48 3.47 8.08 -7.14
N ALA A 49 2.23 8.50 -6.91
CA ALA A 49 1.58 9.55 -7.70
C ALA A 49 2.26 10.92 -7.47
N ALA A 50 2.62 11.25 -6.24
CA ALA A 50 3.34 12.49 -5.92
C ALA A 50 4.70 12.54 -6.61
N TYR A 51 5.48 11.45 -6.59
CA TYR A 51 6.74 11.35 -7.34
C TYR A 51 6.52 11.57 -8.84
N ARG A 52 5.58 10.84 -9.44
CA ARG A 52 5.28 11.02 -10.87
C ARG A 52 4.93 12.46 -11.20
N ASN A 53 4.06 13.10 -10.43
CA ASN A 53 3.67 14.49 -10.66
C ASN A 53 4.84 15.48 -10.46
N ALA A 54 5.69 15.25 -9.46
CA ALA A 54 6.83 16.12 -9.17
C ALA A 54 7.90 16.12 -10.28
N TYR A 55 8.01 15.02 -11.02
CA TYR A 55 9.01 14.82 -12.07
C TYR A 55 8.42 14.74 -13.50
N ALA A 56 7.10 14.79 -13.68
CA ALA A 56 6.46 14.64 -14.99
C ALA A 56 6.90 15.70 -16.01
N ASP A 57 7.03 16.95 -15.55
CA ASP A 57 7.32 18.11 -16.42
C ASP A 57 8.66 18.79 -16.07
N LYS A 58 9.49 18.15 -15.23
CA LYS A 58 10.82 18.67 -14.93
C LYS A 58 11.83 18.11 -15.95
N PRO A 59 12.77 18.93 -16.46
CA PRO A 59 13.95 18.40 -17.12
C PRO A 59 14.59 17.35 -16.21
N ALA A 60 15.24 16.34 -16.80
CA ALA A 60 16.08 15.41 -16.03
C ALA A 60 16.90 16.21 -15.01
N PRO A 61 17.09 15.72 -13.77
CA PRO A 61 17.76 16.46 -12.71
C PRO A 61 19.02 17.10 -13.29
N GLY A 62 18.99 18.44 -13.39
CA GLY A 62 19.91 19.19 -14.24
C GLY A 62 21.33 19.23 -13.67
N ASP A 63 22.11 20.23 -14.07
CA ASP A 63 23.48 20.50 -13.61
C ASP A 63 23.70 20.45 -12.08
N GLU A 64 22.62 20.50 -11.29
CA GLU A 64 22.62 20.27 -9.82
C GLU A 64 23.12 18.88 -9.39
N PHE A 65 23.06 17.86 -10.26
CA PHE A 65 23.60 16.52 -9.99
C PHE A 65 24.84 16.20 -10.84
N ALA A 66 25.38 17.18 -11.58
CA ALA A 66 26.62 16.99 -12.34
C ALA A 66 27.78 16.62 -11.40
N GLY A 67 28.49 15.54 -11.71
CA GLY A 67 29.58 14.99 -10.89
C GLY A 67 29.18 13.81 -9.99
N TRP A 68 27.90 13.47 -9.90
CA TRP A 68 27.39 12.32 -9.12
C TRP A 68 27.08 11.10 -10.00
N GLU A 69 27.41 11.14 -11.29
CA GLU A 69 27.02 10.11 -12.27
C GLU A 69 27.59 8.72 -11.94
N LYS A 70 28.69 8.66 -11.18
CA LYS A 70 29.35 7.41 -10.78
C LYS A 70 28.91 6.88 -9.42
N GLU A 71 28.20 7.67 -8.62
CA GLU A 71 27.79 7.29 -7.26
C GLU A 71 26.49 6.46 -7.24
N GLY A 72 25.72 6.45 -8.34
CA GLY A 72 24.48 5.68 -8.51
C GLY A 72 24.64 4.29 -9.14
N VAL A 73 25.86 3.77 -9.25
CA VAL A 73 26.13 2.48 -9.90
C VAL A 73 25.85 1.35 -8.91
N TRP A 74 24.80 0.57 -9.16
CA TRP A 74 24.59 -0.66 -8.42
C TRP A 74 25.70 -1.66 -8.78
N PRO A 75 26.34 -2.32 -7.79
CA PRO A 75 27.34 -3.34 -8.09
C PRO A 75 26.73 -4.45 -8.95
N ALA A 76 27.53 -4.99 -9.88
CA ALA A 76 27.12 -6.15 -10.67
C ALA A 76 26.88 -7.34 -9.73
N GLU A 77 25.84 -8.14 -10.00
CA GLU A 77 25.56 -9.41 -9.31
C GLU A 77 26.74 -10.39 -9.40
#